data_AF-A0A7J5F0X9-F1
#
_entry.id   AF-A0A7J5F0X9-F1
#
_cell.length_a   1.000
_cell.length_b   1.000
_cell.length_c   1.000
_cell.angle_alpha   90.00
_cell.angle_beta   90.00
_cell.angle_gamma   90.00
#
_symmetry.space_group_name_H-M   'P 1'
#
loop_
_entity.id
_entity.type
_entity.pdbx_description
1 polymer ?
#
loop_
_entity_poly.entity_id
_entity_poly.type
_entity_poly.pdbx_seq_one_letter_code
_entity_poly.pdbx_strand_id
1 'polypeptide(L)'
;LGAYGSNDTPNSPGSYANRTEPVNATITHDEQSLIFEMTQFQGVGVSEAVQRDKLYGAMPFLSLGIPMLWMGQEFSAPRGWANDGLKLSYRPLDWDWLLVQRGIDHFKWYRTLVNHRLKNPALYQGELRKLYLFDNAKCLAWGFVDTVTNSKVMAVANFHPFNQTPANVPWLGDGTWYDIFDQSTMTVTGNSVPSFPLAPFTIKVYSNKPDSAYGILSAGPERPTAPAGFELSQNYPNPFNPVTTIAFQVPATGTVSLSVYDILGKKVASLADGVFSAGRHEVRFDASRLSSGVYFYRLTAGARTAVKRMSVVK
;
A
#
# COMPACT_ATOMS: atom_id res chain seq x y z
N LEU A 1 32.83 -14.67 9.78
CA LEU A 1 31.43 -14.23 9.57
C LEU A 1 30.80 -13.96 10.93
N GLY A 2 30.84 -12.71 11.37
CA GLY A 2 30.10 -12.21 12.52
C GLY A 2 29.36 -10.96 12.07
N ALA A 3 28.08 -10.86 12.43
CA ALA A 3 27.15 -9.77 12.13
C ALA A 3 26.78 -9.58 10.65
N TYR A 4 25.71 -10.23 10.21
CA TYR A 4 24.67 -9.60 9.39
C TYR A 4 23.32 -10.21 9.75
N GLY A 5 22.39 -9.36 10.18
CA GLY A 5 21.04 -9.71 10.63
C GLY A 5 20.22 -10.35 9.50
N SER A 6 20.27 -11.67 9.45
CA SER A 6 19.13 -12.50 9.08
C SER A 6 18.51 -12.95 10.40
N ASN A 7 17.21 -12.74 10.57
CA ASN A 7 16.44 -13.18 11.75
C ASN A 7 16.46 -14.71 11.98
N ASP A 8 17.26 -15.48 11.24
CA ASP A 8 17.47 -16.90 11.53
C ASP A 8 18.54 -17.16 12.58
N THR A 9 19.43 -16.20 12.86
CA THR A 9 20.37 -16.30 13.98
C THR A 9 20.71 -14.89 14.48
N PRO A 10 20.00 -14.35 15.48
CA PRO A 10 20.56 -13.27 16.28
C PRO A 10 21.96 -13.70 16.78
N ASN A 11 22.89 -12.75 16.94
CA ASN A 11 24.23 -13.00 17.49
C ASN A 11 24.22 -13.61 18.92
N SER A 12 23.03 -13.87 19.47
CA SER A 12 22.76 -14.61 20.70
C SER A 12 21.84 -15.79 20.35
N PRO A 13 22.26 -17.04 20.58
CA PRO A 13 21.34 -18.18 20.49
C PRO A 13 20.21 -17.99 21.52
N GLY A 14 18.96 -17.88 21.06
CA GLY A 14 17.77 -17.95 21.94
C GLY A 14 16.96 -16.67 22.17
N SER A 15 17.07 -15.61 21.34
CA SER A 15 16.26 -14.39 21.55
C SER A 15 14.78 -14.55 21.19
N TYR A 16 14.46 -15.46 20.27
CA TYR A 16 13.09 -15.81 19.91
C TYR A 16 12.93 -17.33 20.01
N ALA A 17 11.93 -17.77 20.78
CA ALA A 17 11.62 -19.17 20.96
C ALA A 17 10.80 -19.71 19.76
N ASN A 18 10.08 -18.83 19.08
CA ASN A 18 9.26 -19.15 17.92
C ASN A 18 9.54 -18.21 16.73
N ARG A 19 9.56 -18.80 15.53
CA ARG A 19 9.84 -18.11 14.26
C ARG A 19 8.81 -17.04 13.87
N THR A 20 7.68 -16.99 14.57
CA THR A 20 6.61 -16.00 14.37
C THR A 20 6.68 -14.83 15.34
N GLU A 21 7.59 -14.84 16.31
CA GLU A 21 7.71 -13.77 17.32
C GLU A 21 8.26 -12.43 16.80
N PRO A 22 9.24 -12.37 15.87
CA PRO A 22 9.79 -11.09 15.48
C PRO A 22 8.79 -10.29 14.64
N VAL A 23 8.65 -9.01 14.96
CA VAL A 23 7.95 -8.04 14.12
C VAL A 23 8.95 -7.45 13.13
N ASN A 24 8.72 -7.68 11.83
CA ASN A 24 9.61 -7.23 10.76
C ASN A 24 9.03 -5.97 10.12
N ALA A 25 9.83 -4.91 10.06
CA ALA A 25 9.48 -3.69 9.36
C ALA A 25 10.68 -3.17 8.58
N THR A 26 10.43 -2.47 7.49
CA THR A 26 11.46 -1.71 6.77
C THR A 26 11.64 -0.31 7.34
N ILE A 27 10.57 0.28 7.86
CA ILE A 27 10.53 1.63 8.46
C ILE A 27 9.53 1.66 9.62
N THR A 28 9.74 2.56 10.58
CA THR A 28 8.80 2.86 11.67
C THR A 28 8.61 4.37 11.80
N HIS A 29 7.98 4.83 12.89
CA HIS A 29 7.87 6.24 13.23
C HIS A 29 9.22 6.94 13.51
N ASP A 30 10.26 6.18 13.84
CA ASP A 30 11.57 6.71 14.20
C ASP A 30 12.53 6.89 13.02
N GLU A 31 12.27 6.22 11.91
CA GLU A 31 13.04 6.28 10.66
C GLU A 31 12.35 7.14 9.58
N GLN A 32 13.10 7.46 8.54
CA GLN A 32 12.57 8.08 7.33
C GLN A 32 12.14 6.98 6.35
N SER A 33 11.19 7.31 5.46
CA SER A 33 10.86 6.40 4.36
C SER A 33 12.07 6.22 3.45
N LEU A 34 12.26 4.99 2.95
CA LEU A 34 13.37 4.66 2.05
C LEU A 34 13.32 5.51 0.78
N ILE A 35 12.13 5.79 0.26
CA ILE A 35 11.94 6.67 -0.92
C ILE A 35 12.45 8.09 -0.61
N PHE A 36 12.09 8.65 0.54
CA PHE A 36 12.58 9.98 0.93
C PHE A 36 14.10 9.99 1.06
N GLU A 37 14.68 9.01 1.75
CA GLU A 37 16.13 8.94 1.95
C GLU A 37 16.89 8.84 0.63
N MET A 38 16.45 7.94 -0.26
CA MET A 38 17.05 7.74 -1.57
C MET A 38 16.96 9.00 -2.44
N THR A 39 15.81 9.66 -2.46
CA THR A 39 15.57 10.83 -3.33
C THR A 39 16.19 12.11 -2.80
N GLN A 40 16.22 12.31 -1.48
CA GLN A 40 16.70 13.55 -0.87
C GLN A 40 18.22 13.53 -0.60
N PHE A 41 18.78 12.39 -0.19
CA PHE A 41 20.17 12.33 0.27
C PHE A 41 21.10 11.53 -0.64
N GLN A 42 20.57 10.60 -1.43
CA GLN A 42 21.39 9.70 -2.26
C GLN A 42 21.34 10.05 -3.76
N GLY A 43 20.54 11.07 -4.15
CA GLY A 43 20.42 11.50 -5.54
C GLY A 43 19.75 10.47 -6.46
N VAL A 44 19.03 9.50 -5.90
CA VAL A 44 18.35 8.45 -6.67
C VAL A 44 17.06 9.02 -7.27
N GLY A 45 16.83 8.73 -8.56
CA GLY A 45 15.60 9.13 -9.24
C GLY A 45 14.37 8.51 -8.59
N VAL A 46 13.26 9.25 -8.57
CA VAL A 46 12.00 8.81 -7.93
C VAL A 46 11.50 7.46 -8.45
N SER A 47 11.62 7.19 -9.75
CA SER A 47 11.21 5.92 -10.36
C SER A 47 12.03 4.74 -9.83
N GLU A 48 13.35 4.90 -9.75
CA GLU A 48 14.27 3.89 -9.22
C GLU A 48 14.07 3.70 -7.71
N ALA A 49 13.87 4.79 -6.96
CA ALA A 49 13.57 4.73 -5.53
C ALA A 49 12.31 3.90 -5.24
N VAL A 50 11.25 4.07 -6.04
CA VAL A 50 10.01 3.28 -5.92
C VAL A 50 10.23 1.81 -6.28
N GLN A 51 11.05 1.53 -7.28
CA GLN A 51 11.41 0.15 -7.66
C GLN A 51 12.17 -0.56 -6.53
N ARG A 52 13.18 0.11 -5.96
CA ARG A 52 13.93 -0.38 -4.81
C ARG A 52 13.03 -0.58 -3.58
N ASP A 53 12.11 0.36 -3.32
CA ASP A 53 11.16 0.26 -2.22
C ASP A 53 10.23 -0.96 -2.37
N LYS A 54 9.77 -1.28 -3.59
CA LYS A 54 9.00 -2.52 -3.84
C LYS A 54 9.80 -3.79 -3.49
N LEU A 55 11.07 -3.84 -3.86
CA LEU A 55 11.98 -4.94 -3.50
C LEU A 55 12.15 -5.06 -1.97
N TYR A 56 12.48 -3.95 -1.30
CA TYR A 56 12.72 -3.96 0.15
C TYR A 56 11.43 -4.23 0.94
N GLY A 57 10.34 -3.60 0.53
CA GLY A 57 9.01 -3.77 1.10
C GLY A 57 8.45 -5.18 0.96
N ALA A 58 8.93 -5.99 0.02
CA ALA A 58 8.56 -7.40 -0.09
C ALA A 58 9.23 -8.29 0.98
N MET A 59 10.39 -7.88 1.51
CA MET A 59 11.19 -8.73 2.42
C MET A 59 10.46 -9.09 3.72
N PRO A 60 9.76 -8.17 4.42
CA PRO A 60 8.99 -8.54 5.62
C PRO A 60 7.90 -9.58 5.35
N PHE A 61 7.27 -9.56 4.18
CA PHE A 61 6.21 -10.50 3.81
C PHE A 61 6.75 -11.86 3.35
N LEU A 62 8.01 -11.89 2.93
CA LEU A 62 8.73 -13.08 2.42
C LEU A 62 9.84 -13.53 3.38
N SER A 63 9.68 -13.24 4.68
CA SER A 63 10.57 -13.70 5.76
C SER A 63 9.77 -14.39 6.86
N LEU A 64 10.47 -14.98 7.83
CA LEU A 64 9.85 -15.46 9.06
C LEU A 64 9.58 -14.27 10.00
N GLY A 65 8.41 -14.27 10.64
CA GLY A 65 7.96 -13.19 11.53
C GLY A 65 6.62 -12.58 11.11
N ILE A 66 6.21 -11.54 11.85
CA ILE A 66 5.00 -10.77 11.61
C ILE A 66 5.39 -9.50 10.83
N PRO A 67 5.00 -9.36 9.56
CA PRO A 67 5.25 -8.13 8.82
C PRO A 67 4.44 -6.98 9.42
N MET A 68 5.11 -5.88 9.69
CA MET A 68 4.50 -4.60 10.03
C MET A 68 4.69 -3.63 8.86
N LEU A 69 3.60 -2.95 8.51
CA LEU A 69 3.60 -1.87 7.53
C LEU A 69 3.41 -0.55 8.28
N TRP A 70 4.24 0.45 7.98
CA TRP A 70 4.02 1.78 8.51
C TRP A 70 3.14 2.62 7.59
N MET A 71 2.21 3.39 8.16
CA MET A 71 1.19 4.13 7.42
C MET A 71 1.81 5.03 6.34
N GLY A 72 1.29 4.92 5.12
CA GLY A 72 1.74 5.70 3.95
C GLY A 72 2.82 5.03 3.11
N GLN A 73 3.49 4.00 3.63
CA GLN A 73 4.46 3.20 2.86
C GLN A 73 3.79 2.53 1.66
N GLU A 74 2.56 2.06 1.83
CA GLU A 74 1.75 1.41 0.81
C GLU A 74 1.43 2.30 -0.39
N PHE A 75 1.65 3.61 -0.28
CA PHE A 75 1.32 4.60 -1.30
C PHE A 75 2.55 5.20 -1.99
N SER A 76 3.75 4.69 -1.73
CA SER A 76 5.01 5.31 -2.17
C SER A 76 5.24 6.73 -1.61
N ALA A 77 4.61 7.08 -0.48
CA ALA A 77 4.69 8.44 0.04
C ALA A 77 6.12 8.73 0.54
N PRO A 78 6.84 9.73 -0.02
CA PRO A 78 8.17 10.10 0.45
C PRO A 78 8.02 10.87 1.78
N ARG A 79 8.04 10.14 2.88
CA ARG A 79 7.90 10.67 4.24
C ARG A 79 9.28 10.75 4.89
N GLY A 80 9.67 11.92 5.37
CA GLY A 80 10.95 12.10 6.05
C GLY A 80 11.12 13.54 6.53
N TRP A 81 12.33 13.88 6.95
CA TRP A 81 12.68 15.22 7.42
C TRP A 81 14.05 15.63 6.86
N ALA A 82 14.16 16.90 6.48
CA ALA A 82 15.43 17.48 6.06
C ALA A 82 16.31 17.93 7.25
N ASN A 83 15.72 18.05 8.44
CA ASN A 83 16.43 18.41 9.67
C ASN A 83 15.74 17.84 10.92
N ASP A 84 16.49 17.67 12.02
CA ASP A 84 16.01 16.98 13.22
C ASP A 84 14.88 17.71 13.95
N GLY A 85 14.79 19.04 13.81
CA GLY A 85 13.70 19.83 14.40
C GLY A 85 12.31 19.48 13.85
N LEU A 86 12.25 18.81 12.69
CA LEU A 86 11.01 18.37 12.06
C LEU A 86 10.69 16.90 12.32
N LYS A 87 11.52 16.14 13.04
CA LYS A 87 11.33 14.69 13.24
C LYS A 87 9.97 14.36 13.85
N LEU A 88 9.54 15.14 14.86
CA LEU A 88 8.27 14.97 15.57
C LEU A 88 7.10 15.74 14.95
N SER A 89 7.26 16.27 13.72
CA SER A 89 6.18 17.04 13.09
C SER A 89 4.98 16.16 12.76
N TYR A 90 3.78 16.71 12.95
CA TYR A 90 2.54 16.03 12.59
C TYR A 90 2.50 15.79 11.07
N ARG A 91 2.39 14.53 10.66
CA ARG A 91 2.37 14.11 9.25
C ARG A 91 1.13 13.25 9.00
N PRO A 92 -0.01 13.85 8.62
CA PRO A 92 -1.21 13.10 8.29
C PRO A 92 -0.97 12.24 7.04
N LEU A 93 -1.75 11.17 6.92
CA LEU A 93 -1.77 10.39 5.69
C LEU A 93 -2.32 11.26 4.57
N ASP A 94 -1.58 11.32 3.47
CA ASP A 94 -2.03 12.02 2.27
C ASP A 94 -2.83 11.04 1.40
N TRP A 95 -4.15 11.24 1.37
CA TRP A 95 -5.05 10.36 0.64
C TRP A 95 -5.01 10.59 -0.87
N ASP A 96 -4.41 11.67 -1.35
CA ASP A 96 -4.32 11.96 -2.78
C ASP A 96 -3.43 10.96 -3.52
N TRP A 97 -2.57 10.22 -2.80
CA TRP A 97 -1.82 9.12 -3.38
C TRP A 97 -2.70 7.98 -3.93
N LEU A 98 -3.93 7.82 -3.42
CA LEU A 98 -4.89 6.87 -3.99
C LEU A 98 -5.43 7.30 -5.36
N LEU A 99 -5.20 8.56 -5.76
CA LEU A 99 -5.64 9.12 -7.03
C LEU A 99 -4.53 9.11 -8.09
N VAL A 100 -3.28 8.87 -7.68
CA VAL A 100 -2.11 8.85 -8.56
C VAL A 100 -1.75 7.40 -8.90
N GLN A 101 -1.49 7.12 -10.19
CA GLN A 101 -1.19 5.78 -10.69
C GLN A 101 -0.08 5.09 -9.88
N ARG A 102 0.99 5.81 -9.56
CA ARG A 102 2.10 5.30 -8.74
C ARG A 102 1.64 4.80 -7.37
N GLY A 103 0.81 5.57 -6.67
CA GLY A 103 0.30 5.17 -5.36
C GLY A 103 -0.65 3.98 -5.46
N ILE A 104 -1.49 3.94 -6.51
CA ILE A 104 -2.35 2.79 -6.82
C ILE A 104 -1.51 1.53 -7.07
N ASP A 105 -0.45 1.62 -7.87
CA ASP A 105 0.39 0.47 -8.23
C ASP A 105 1.18 -0.06 -7.02
N HIS A 106 1.62 0.83 -6.15
CA HIS A 106 2.30 0.45 -4.92
C HIS A 106 1.31 -0.17 -3.91
N PHE A 107 0.10 0.36 -3.83
CA PHE A 107 -0.94 -0.23 -2.99
C PHE A 107 -1.32 -1.63 -3.49
N LYS A 108 -1.47 -1.81 -4.81
CA LYS A 108 -1.68 -3.12 -5.43
C LYS A 108 -0.55 -4.10 -5.06
N TRP A 109 0.70 -3.64 -5.11
CA TRP A 109 1.87 -4.44 -4.72
C TRP A 109 1.79 -4.96 -3.29
N TYR A 110 1.61 -4.08 -2.29
CA TYR A 110 1.48 -4.51 -0.89
C TYR A 110 0.22 -5.35 -0.66
N ARG A 111 -0.90 -5.01 -1.28
CA ARG A 111 -2.14 -5.79 -1.18
C ARG A 111 -1.93 -7.23 -1.63
N THR A 112 -1.22 -7.45 -2.73
CA THR A 112 -0.87 -8.80 -3.20
C THR A 112 -0.04 -9.53 -2.15
N LEU A 113 1.04 -8.91 -1.65
CA LEU A 113 1.89 -9.50 -0.62
C LEU A 113 1.11 -9.87 0.65
N VAL A 114 0.27 -8.96 1.14
CA VAL A 114 -0.61 -9.17 2.31
C VAL A 114 -1.57 -10.33 2.07
N ASN A 115 -2.23 -10.37 0.92
CA ASN A 115 -3.17 -11.44 0.59
C ASN A 115 -2.49 -12.81 0.57
N HIS A 116 -1.32 -12.92 -0.06
CA HIS A 116 -0.55 -14.15 -0.05
C HIS A 116 -0.07 -14.50 1.36
N ARG A 117 0.37 -13.54 2.15
CA ARG A 117 0.78 -13.77 3.54
C ARG A 117 -0.35 -14.30 4.40
N LEU A 118 -1.59 -13.85 4.18
CA LEU A 118 -2.76 -14.29 4.94
C LEU A 118 -3.34 -15.62 4.45
N LYS A 119 -3.26 -15.91 3.15
CA LYS A 119 -4.01 -17.02 2.53
C LYS A 119 -3.15 -18.19 2.05
N ASN A 120 -1.86 -17.98 1.79
CA ASN A 120 -0.98 -19.05 1.31
C ASN A 120 -0.32 -19.77 2.49
N PRO A 121 -0.61 -21.08 2.72
CA PRO A 121 -0.06 -21.85 3.83
C PRO A 121 1.46 -21.89 3.88
N ALA A 122 2.13 -21.83 2.73
CA ALA A 122 3.59 -21.78 2.69
C ALA A 122 4.12 -20.57 3.47
N LEU A 123 3.44 -19.42 3.40
CA LEU A 123 3.92 -18.18 4.00
C LEU A 123 3.53 -18.01 5.47
N TYR A 124 2.32 -18.40 5.88
CA TYR A 124 1.89 -18.20 7.28
C TYR A 124 2.26 -19.34 8.22
N GLN A 125 2.49 -20.57 7.73
CA GLN A 125 2.84 -21.73 8.56
C GLN A 125 3.94 -22.62 7.97
N GLY A 126 4.37 -22.38 6.74
CA GLY A 126 5.39 -23.21 6.07
C GLY A 126 6.81 -22.96 6.58
N GLU A 127 7.70 -23.87 6.18
CA GLU A 127 9.13 -23.78 6.51
C GLU A 127 9.88 -22.93 5.49
N LEU A 128 10.66 -21.97 5.97
CA LEU A 128 11.62 -21.23 5.14
C LEU A 128 12.71 -22.16 4.60
N ARG A 129 12.96 -22.07 3.30
CA ARG A 129 14.02 -22.75 2.57
C ARG A 129 14.98 -21.70 2.01
N LYS A 130 16.17 -21.62 2.60
CA LYS A 130 17.31 -20.88 2.02
C LYS A 130 17.85 -21.72 0.87
N LEU A 131 17.83 -21.19 -0.34
CA LEU A 131 18.22 -21.97 -1.52
C LEU A 131 19.62 -21.59 -2.00
N TYR A 132 19.82 -20.35 -2.42
CA TYR A 132 21.11 -19.95 -2.96
C TYR A 132 21.37 -18.45 -2.90
N LEU A 133 22.63 -18.09 -2.67
CA LEU A 133 23.15 -16.73 -2.74
C LEU A 133 24.10 -16.65 -3.94
N PHE A 134 23.72 -15.84 -4.94
CA PHE A 134 24.54 -15.58 -6.11
C PHE A 134 25.42 -14.37 -5.85
N ASP A 135 26.50 -14.55 -5.08
CA ASP A 135 27.34 -13.48 -4.56
C ASP A 135 27.86 -12.48 -5.62
N ASN A 136 28.27 -12.99 -6.77
CA ASN A 136 28.76 -12.16 -7.88
C ASN A 136 27.64 -11.38 -8.57
N ALA A 137 26.47 -12.02 -8.73
CA ALA A 137 25.30 -11.38 -9.35
C ALA A 137 24.54 -10.47 -8.37
N LYS A 138 24.83 -10.54 -7.06
CA LYS A 138 24.04 -9.90 -5.99
C LYS A 138 22.56 -10.31 -6.09
N CYS A 139 22.31 -11.59 -6.37
CA CYS A 139 20.96 -12.16 -6.37
C CYS A 139 20.77 -13.16 -5.23
N LEU A 140 19.53 -13.30 -4.76
CA LEU A 140 19.15 -14.21 -3.69
C LEU A 140 17.95 -15.04 -4.13
N ALA A 141 18.01 -16.35 -3.91
CA ALA A 141 16.89 -17.27 -4.10
C ALA A 141 16.53 -17.96 -2.79
N TRP A 142 15.24 -17.95 -2.46
CA TRP A 142 14.69 -18.61 -1.28
C TRP A 142 13.23 -18.97 -1.52
N GLY A 143 12.63 -19.71 -0.59
CA GLY A 143 11.22 -19.99 -0.66
C GLY A 143 10.65 -20.57 0.62
N PHE A 144 9.41 -20.99 0.55
CA PHE A 144 8.66 -21.55 1.66
C PHE A 144 7.93 -22.81 1.23
N VAL A 145 7.87 -23.80 2.10
CA VAL A 145 7.19 -25.07 1.85
C VAL A 145 6.30 -25.42 3.03
N ASP A 146 5.01 -25.56 2.78
CA ASP A 146 4.11 -26.29 3.67
C ASP A 146 3.87 -27.69 3.11
N THR A 147 4.33 -28.70 3.84
CA THR A 147 4.23 -30.11 3.44
C THR A 147 2.82 -30.66 3.59
N VAL A 148 1.99 -30.08 4.47
CA VAL A 148 0.63 -30.57 4.74
C VAL A 148 -0.30 -30.24 3.58
N THR A 149 -0.31 -28.98 3.14
CA THR A 149 -1.15 -28.56 2.01
C THR A 149 -0.45 -28.67 0.66
N ASN A 150 0.83 -29.07 0.63
CA ASN A 150 1.70 -29.03 -0.54
C ASN A 150 1.70 -27.64 -1.22
N SER A 151 1.70 -26.59 -0.40
CA SER A 151 1.76 -25.20 -0.89
C SER A 151 3.20 -24.73 -0.81
N LYS A 152 3.66 -24.07 -1.87
CA LYS A 152 5.04 -23.60 -2.02
C LYS A 152 5.05 -22.18 -2.58
N VAL A 153 6.00 -21.39 -2.10
CA VAL A 153 6.30 -20.05 -2.61
C VAL A 153 7.80 -19.94 -2.87
N MET A 154 8.16 -19.39 -4.02
CA MET A 154 9.53 -19.13 -4.44
C MET A 154 9.74 -17.64 -4.61
N ALA A 155 10.88 -17.13 -4.19
CA ALA A 155 11.29 -15.75 -4.39
C ALA A 155 12.72 -15.70 -4.93
N VAL A 156 12.93 -14.88 -5.96
CA VAL A 156 14.25 -14.58 -6.51
C VAL A 156 14.39 -13.07 -6.65
N ALA A 157 15.40 -12.50 -6.00
CA ALA A 157 15.63 -11.06 -5.96
C ALA A 157 16.98 -10.70 -6.58
N ASN A 158 17.03 -9.57 -7.27
CA ASN A 158 18.23 -8.94 -7.79
C ASN A 158 18.46 -7.61 -7.04
N PHE A 159 19.57 -7.51 -6.30
CA PHE A 159 19.99 -6.30 -5.59
C PHE A 159 21.02 -5.48 -6.36
N HIS A 160 21.41 -5.92 -7.56
CA HIS A 160 22.36 -5.22 -8.41
C HIS A 160 21.69 -4.03 -9.12
N PRO A 161 22.42 -2.92 -9.38
CA PRO A 161 21.95 -1.82 -10.23
C PRO A 161 21.86 -2.14 -11.74
N PHE A 162 22.14 -3.38 -12.15
CA PHE A 162 22.09 -3.80 -13.54
C PHE A 162 21.28 -5.09 -13.68
N ASN A 163 20.88 -5.38 -14.92
CA ASN A 163 20.25 -6.66 -15.25
C ASN A 163 21.17 -7.82 -14.84
N GLN A 164 20.58 -8.83 -14.22
CA GLN A 164 21.28 -10.05 -13.83
C GLN A 164 20.53 -11.25 -14.39
N THR A 165 21.29 -12.30 -14.71
CA THR A 165 20.73 -13.56 -15.20
C THR A 165 21.39 -14.72 -14.45
N PRO A 166 21.07 -14.94 -13.17
CA PRO A 166 21.56 -16.10 -12.44
C PRO A 166 21.23 -17.40 -13.19
N ALA A 167 22.26 -18.23 -13.35
CA ALA A 167 22.15 -19.52 -13.99
C ALA A 167 21.84 -20.62 -12.96
N ASN A 168 21.13 -21.66 -13.38
CA ASN A 168 20.80 -22.85 -12.58
C ASN A 168 20.19 -22.50 -11.21
N VAL A 169 19.18 -21.61 -11.19
CA VAL A 169 18.49 -21.22 -9.95
C VAL A 169 17.78 -22.44 -9.36
N PRO A 170 18.13 -22.89 -8.14
CA PRO A 170 17.44 -24.01 -7.49
C PRO A 170 15.97 -23.66 -7.25
N TRP A 171 15.10 -24.66 -7.37
CA TRP A 171 13.66 -24.48 -7.28
C TRP A 171 13.00 -25.53 -6.39
N LEU A 172 11.87 -25.19 -5.77
CA LEU A 172 11.23 -26.03 -4.74
C LEU A 172 10.38 -27.19 -5.30
N GLY A 173 10.33 -27.38 -6.61
CA GLY A 173 9.55 -28.45 -7.22
C GLY A 173 9.28 -28.24 -8.70
N ASP A 174 9.15 -29.35 -9.42
CA ASP A 174 8.67 -29.38 -10.80
C ASP A 174 7.20 -28.96 -10.91
N GLY A 175 6.83 -28.51 -12.10
CA GLY A 175 5.47 -28.17 -12.48
C GLY A 175 5.29 -26.70 -12.87
N THR A 176 4.04 -26.27 -12.92
CA THR A 176 3.65 -24.90 -13.26
C THR A 176 3.65 -24.00 -12.02
N TRP A 177 4.29 -22.86 -12.16
CA TRP A 177 4.41 -21.82 -11.14
C TRP A 177 3.78 -20.52 -11.64
N TYR A 178 3.12 -19.80 -10.76
CA TYR A 178 2.35 -18.59 -11.05
C TYR A 178 3.00 -17.39 -10.37
N ASP A 179 3.39 -16.36 -11.13
CA ASP A 179 3.87 -15.09 -10.58
C ASP A 179 2.71 -14.47 -9.78
N ILE A 180 2.94 -14.15 -8.51
CA ILE A 180 1.85 -13.71 -7.62
C ILE A 180 1.29 -12.34 -8.01
N PHE A 181 2.02 -11.53 -8.78
CA PHE A 181 1.64 -10.16 -9.11
C PHE A 181 0.77 -10.07 -10.36
N ASP A 182 1.05 -10.90 -11.38
CA ASP A 182 0.36 -10.86 -12.67
C ASP A 182 -0.26 -12.21 -13.09
N GLN A 183 -0.06 -13.27 -12.29
CA GLN A 183 -0.50 -14.65 -12.55
C GLN A 183 0.08 -15.26 -13.84
N SER A 184 1.11 -14.65 -14.43
CA SER A 184 1.87 -15.25 -15.53
C SER A 184 2.54 -16.54 -15.06
N THR A 185 2.65 -17.51 -15.96
CA THR A 185 3.09 -18.85 -15.62
C THR A 185 4.50 -19.16 -16.11
N MET A 186 5.23 -19.93 -15.33
CA MET A 186 6.51 -20.54 -15.70
C MET A 186 6.45 -22.05 -15.41
N THR A 187 6.98 -22.87 -16.32
CA THR A 187 7.13 -24.32 -16.08
C THR A 187 8.56 -24.61 -15.65
N VAL A 188 8.70 -25.37 -14.57
CA VAL A 188 9.99 -25.80 -14.04
C VAL A 188 10.11 -27.32 -14.14
N THR A 189 11.28 -27.79 -14.56
CA THR A 189 11.60 -29.22 -14.72
C THR A 189 12.97 -29.49 -14.12
N GLY A 190 13.13 -30.59 -13.37
CA GLY A 190 14.38 -30.94 -12.71
C GLY A 190 14.74 -30.03 -11.52
N ASN A 191 13.73 -29.42 -10.88
CA ASN A 191 13.87 -28.56 -9.69
C ASN A 191 14.90 -27.43 -9.85
N SER A 192 15.09 -26.93 -11.07
CA SER A 192 16.00 -25.83 -11.36
C SER A 192 15.54 -25.02 -12.56
N VAL A 193 15.87 -23.72 -12.55
CA VAL A 193 15.65 -22.83 -13.69
C VAL A 193 17.02 -22.50 -14.30
N PRO A 194 17.31 -22.95 -15.54
CA PRO A 194 18.65 -22.84 -16.13
C PRO A 194 19.15 -21.39 -16.28
N SER A 195 18.23 -20.45 -16.53
CA SER A 195 18.53 -19.04 -16.75
C SER A 195 17.34 -18.20 -16.31
N PHE A 196 17.57 -17.27 -15.37
CA PHE A 196 16.49 -16.49 -14.77
C PHE A 196 16.78 -14.98 -14.86
N PRO A 197 16.27 -14.28 -15.88
CA PRO A 197 16.56 -12.85 -16.07
C PRO A 197 15.80 -11.98 -15.06
N LEU A 198 16.52 -11.04 -14.44
CA LEU A 198 16.02 -10.09 -13.45
C LEU A 198 16.49 -8.67 -13.78
N ALA A 199 15.53 -7.75 -13.82
CA ALA A 199 15.82 -6.31 -13.92
C ALA A 199 16.51 -5.80 -12.63
N PRO A 200 17.15 -4.62 -12.65
CA PRO A 200 17.84 -4.08 -11.48
C PRO A 200 16.86 -3.89 -10.31
N PHE A 201 17.29 -4.15 -9.08
CA PHE A 201 16.47 -3.91 -7.88
C PHE A 201 15.05 -4.49 -7.96
N THR A 202 14.90 -5.71 -8.49
CA THR A 202 13.60 -6.37 -8.61
C THR A 202 13.53 -7.67 -7.82
N ILE A 203 12.30 -8.05 -7.48
CA ILE A 203 11.98 -9.36 -6.92
C ILE A 203 10.88 -9.99 -7.74
N LYS A 204 11.05 -11.28 -8.02
CA LYS A 204 10.04 -12.14 -8.64
C LYS A 204 9.61 -13.18 -7.62
N VAL A 205 8.30 -13.35 -7.48
CA VAL A 205 7.71 -14.24 -6.48
C VAL A 205 6.68 -15.12 -7.16
N TYR A 206 6.79 -16.43 -6.97
CA TYR A 206 5.93 -17.42 -7.58
C TYR A 206 5.27 -18.31 -6.53
N SER A 207 4.05 -18.74 -6.79
CA SER A 207 3.41 -19.84 -6.06
C SER A 207 3.21 -21.06 -6.96
N ASN A 208 3.22 -22.26 -6.38
CA ASN A 208 2.96 -23.51 -7.11
C ASN A 208 1.47 -23.77 -7.38
N LYS A 209 0.57 -22.87 -6.97
CA LYS A 209 -0.87 -22.91 -7.24
C LYS A 209 -1.36 -21.50 -7.60
N PRO A 210 -2.40 -21.38 -8.43
CA PRO A 210 -2.97 -20.08 -8.77
C PRO A 210 -3.67 -19.43 -7.56
N ASP A 211 -3.88 -18.12 -7.63
CA ASP A 211 -4.59 -17.35 -6.61
C ASP A 211 -5.97 -17.93 -6.24
N SER A 212 -6.69 -18.43 -7.24
CA SER A 212 -8.01 -19.06 -7.07
C SER A 212 -7.98 -20.26 -6.14
N ALA A 213 -6.86 -21.01 -6.09
CA ALA A 213 -6.70 -22.15 -5.19
C ALA A 213 -6.59 -21.74 -3.71
N TYR A 214 -6.20 -20.49 -3.45
CA TYR A 214 -6.10 -19.91 -2.10
C TYR A 214 -7.30 -19.01 -1.76
N GLY A 215 -8.30 -18.92 -2.65
CA GLY A 215 -9.38 -17.94 -2.52
C GLY A 215 -8.88 -16.49 -2.53
N ILE A 216 -7.71 -16.25 -3.13
CA ILE A 216 -7.25 -14.89 -3.45
C ILE A 216 -8.02 -14.51 -4.71
N LEU A 217 -8.95 -13.57 -4.57
CA LEU A 217 -9.68 -13.07 -5.73
C LEU A 217 -8.69 -12.22 -6.54
N SER A 218 -8.42 -12.61 -7.78
CA SER A 218 -7.84 -11.69 -8.76
C SER A 218 -8.71 -10.44 -8.73
N ALA A 219 -8.05 -9.28 -8.68
CA ALA A 219 -8.72 -8.00 -8.65
C ALA A 219 -9.85 -7.99 -9.69
N GLY A 220 -11.08 -7.83 -9.21
CA GLY A 220 -12.14 -7.27 -10.06
C GLY A 220 -11.65 -5.93 -10.67
N PRO A 221 -12.33 -5.44 -11.72
CA PRO A 221 -11.77 -4.47 -12.65
C PRO A 221 -11.08 -3.29 -11.94
N GLU A 222 -9.93 -2.95 -12.50
CA GLU A 222 -8.95 -2.02 -11.99
C GLU A 222 -9.51 -0.61 -11.70
N ARG A 223 -9.77 -0.38 -10.43
CA ARG A 223 -9.72 0.87 -9.65
C ARG A 223 -10.42 0.52 -8.33
N PRO A 224 -10.11 1.16 -7.18
CA PRO A 224 -11.24 1.52 -6.37
C PRO A 224 -12.05 2.42 -7.28
N THR A 225 -13.10 1.90 -7.91
CA THR A 225 -14.23 2.77 -8.20
C THR A 225 -14.56 3.34 -6.84
N ALA A 226 -14.00 4.52 -6.53
CA ALA A 226 -14.60 5.42 -5.57
C ALA A 226 -16.07 5.33 -5.94
N PRO A 227 -16.92 4.80 -5.03
CA PRO A 227 -18.22 4.29 -5.40
C PRO A 227 -18.86 5.32 -6.32
N ALA A 228 -19.34 4.90 -7.50
CA ALA A 228 -20.07 5.76 -8.43
C ALA A 228 -21.40 6.14 -7.78
N GLY A 229 -21.28 6.86 -6.67
CA GLY A 229 -22.18 6.91 -5.56
C GLY A 229 -22.35 8.36 -5.20
N PHE A 230 -23.53 8.62 -4.66
CA PHE A 230 -23.84 9.93 -4.13
C PHE A 230 -23.26 9.98 -2.72
N GLU A 231 -22.24 10.80 -2.50
CA GLU A 231 -21.57 10.94 -1.21
C GLU A 231 -21.48 12.42 -0.82
N LEU A 232 -21.73 12.70 0.46
CA LEU A 232 -21.46 13.99 1.08
C LEU A 232 -20.39 13.76 2.16
N SER A 233 -19.19 14.29 1.97
CA SER A 233 -18.09 14.13 2.92
C SER A 233 -18.29 15.04 4.14
N GLN A 234 -17.64 14.68 5.24
CA GLN A 234 -17.59 15.57 6.41
C GLN A 234 -16.80 16.82 6.04
N ASN A 235 -17.28 18.01 6.41
CA ASN A 235 -16.55 19.24 6.18
C ASN A 235 -15.20 19.20 6.94
N TYR A 236 -14.13 19.70 6.32
CA TYR A 236 -12.82 19.74 6.93
C TYR A 236 -12.18 21.13 6.78
N PRO A 237 -11.68 21.73 7.87
CA PRO A 237 -11.74 21.26 9.26
C PRO A 237 -13.16 21.25 9.86
N ASN A 238 -13.39 20.46 10.92
CA ASN A 238 -14.60 20.50 11.78
C ASN A 238 -14.23 20.06 13.21
N PRO A 239 -14.36 20.92 14.24
CA PRO A 239 -14.83 22.30 14.19
C PRO A 239 -13.94 23.23 13.35
N PHE A 240 -14.47 24.38 12.91
CA PHE A 240 -13.73 25.33 12.05
C PHE A 240 -13.95 26.79 12.43
N ASN A 241 -12.96 27.63 12.07
CA ASN A 241 -12.99 29.09 12.25
C ASN A 241 -12.23 29.81 11.11
N PRO A 242 -12.86 30.72 10.34
CA PRO A 242 -14.26 30.72 9.93
C PRO A 242 -14.48 29.93 8.63
N VAL A 243 -13.43 29.30 8.07
CA VAL A 243 -13.46 28.65 6.74
C VAL A 243 -13.34 27.14 6.85
N THR A 244 -14.12 26.41 6.06
CA THR A 244 -14.06 24.96 5.88
C THR A 244 -14.26 24.58 4.42
N THR A 245 -13.86 23.38 4.03
CA THR A 245 -14.13 22.81 2.71
C THR A 245 -15.12 21.66 2.84
N ILE A 246 -16.13 21.66 1.97
CA ILE A 246 -17.12 20.59 1.87
C ILE A 246 -16.91 19.87 0.55
N ALA A 247 -16.51 18.60 0.63
CA ALA A 247 -16.41 17.73 -0.53
C ALA A 247 -17.68 16.91 -0.71
N PHE A 248 -18.08 16.69 -1.96
CA PHE A 248 -19.18 15.78 -2.31
C PHE A 248 -18.92 15.11 -3.65
N GLN A 249 -19.59 13.98 -3.88
CA GLN A 249 -19.49 13.22 -5.11
C GLN A 249 -20.88 12.97 -5.68
N VAL A 250 -20.99 13.15 -7.00
CA VAL A 250 -22.22 12.86 -7.75
C VAL A 250 -21.98 11.77 -8.80
N PRO A 251 -22.92 10.82 -8.94
CA PRO A 251 -22.73 9.63 -9.80
C PRO A 251 -22.96 9.91 -11.29
N ALA A 252 -23.69 10.98 -11.62
CA ALA A 252 -24.07 11.35 -12.98
C ALA A 252 -24.16 12.87 -13.08
N THR A 253 -23.97 13.39 -14.29
CA THR A 253 -24.16 14.82 -14.57
C THR A 253 -25.61 15.21 -14.32
N GLY A 254 -25.85 16.28 -13.55
CA GLY A 254 -27.21 16.72 -13.23
C GLY A 254 -27.24 17.92 -12.30
N THR A 255 -28.46 18.37 -11.96
CA THR A 255 -28.66 19.49 -11.05
C THR A 255 -28.35 19.08 -9.61
N VAL A 256 -27.46 19.83 -8.98
CA VAL A 256 -26.99 19.63 -7.61
C VAL A 256 -27.19 20.91 -6.81
N SER A 257 -27.73 20.78 -5.60
CA SER A 257 -27.83 21.87 -4.64
C SER A 257 -27.16 21.50 -3.32
N LEU A 258 -26.25 22.33 -2.84
CA LEU A 258 -25.63 22.25 -1.51
C LEU A 258 -26.01 23.48 -0.71
N SER A 259 -26.76 23.30 0.38
CA SER A 259 -27.25 24.41 1.23
C SER A 259 -26.97 24.15 2.71
N VAL A 260 -26.79 25.23 3.47
CA VAL A 260 -26.54 25.21 4.92
C VAL A 260 -27.78 25.68 5.67
N TYR A 261 -28.06 25.04 6.80
CA TYR A 261 -29.21 25.23 7.67
C TYR A 261 -28.79 25.37 9.13
N ASP A 262 -29.53 26.16 9.90
CA ASP A 262 -29.41 26.18 11.37
C ASP A 262 -30.19 25.04 12.04
N ILE A 263 -30.15 24.98 13.37
CA ILE A 263 -30.85 23.96 14.18
C ILE A 263 -32.39 24.05 14.07
N LEU A 264 -32.94 25.18 13.64
CA LEU A 264 -34.37 25.39 13.42
C LEU A 264 -34.78 25.03 11.99
N GLY A 265 -33.84 24.57 11.15
CA GLY A 265 -34.07 24.23 9.75
C GLY A 265 -34.17 25.44 8.83
N LYS A 266 -33.79 26.64 9.27
CA LYS A 266 -33.73 27.82 8.42
C LYS A 266 -32.48 27.76 7.55
N LYS A 267 -32.64 27.93 6.23
CA LYS A 267 -31.52 28.02 5.29
C LYS A 267 -30.73 29.31 5.55
N VAL A 268 -29.44 29.18 5.85
CA VAL A 268 -28.53 30.31 6.16
C VAL A 268 -27.52 30.59 5.04
N ALA A 269 -27.21 29.60 4.18
CA ALA A 269 -26.37 29.79 3.01
C ALA A 269 -26.71 28.80 1.88
N SER A 270 -26.44 29.19 0.63
CA SER A 270 -26.37 28.28 -0.53
C SER A 270 -24.92 28.27 -1.02
N LEU A 271 -24.32 27.08 -1.11
CA LEU A 271 -22.90 26.92 -1.42
C LEU A 271 -22.67 26.48 -2.86
N ALA A 272 -23.59 25.66 -3.39
CA ALA A 272 -23.61 25.27 -4.79
C ALA A 272 -25.07 25.11 -5.24
N ASP A 273 -25.39 25.57 -6.43
CA ASP A 273 -26.70 25.39 -7.06
C ASP A 273 -26.51 25.46 -8.58
N GLY A 274 -26.63 24.33 -9.27
CA GLY A 274 -26.41 24.28 -10.72
C GLY A 274 -26.18 22.87 -11.27
N VAL A 275 -25.77 22.79 -12.54
CA VAL A 275 -25.45 21.51 -13.19
C VAL A 275 -23.98 21.16 -12.92
N PHE A 276 -23.75 20.01 -12.31
CA PHE A 276 -22.42 19.47 -12.04
C PHE A 276 -22.19 18.21 -12.87
N SER A 277 -20.97 18.01 -13.36
CA SER A 277 -20.56 16.77 -14.02
C SER A 277 -20.47 15.62 -13.02
N ALA A 278 -20.60 14.38 -13.49
CA ALA A 278 -20.26 13.20 -12.70
C ALA A 278 -18.83 13.31 -12.13
N GLY A 279 -18.66 13.04 -10.83
CA GLY A 279 -17.36 13.12 -10.17
C GLY A 279 -17.41 13.79 -8.80
N ARG A 280 -16.21 14.01 -8.24
CA ARG A 280 -16.00 14.68 -6.95
C ARG A 280 -15.86 16.18 -7.16
N HIS A 281 -16.49 16.94 -6.27
CA HIS A 281 -16.52 18.40 -6.25
C HIS A 281 -16.21 18.90 -4.85
N GLU A 282 -15.62 20.09 -4.75
CA GLU A 282 -15.30 20.72 -3.49
C GLU A 282 -15.77 22.17 -3.49
N VAL A 283 -16.39 22.58 -2.38
CA VAL A 283 -16.89 23.94 -2.20
C VAL A 283 -16.35 24.49 -0.89
N ARG A 284 -15.75 25.68 -0.98
CA ARG A 284 -15.28 26.43 0.18
C ARG A 284 -16.45 27.16 0.83
N PHE A 285 -16.57 27.02 2.15
CA PHE A 285 -17.57 27.70 2.96
C PHE A 285 -16.91 28.66 3.94
N ASP A 286 -17.33 29.93 3.92
CA ASP A 286 -16.92 30.97 4.86
C ASP A 286 -18.11 31.31 5.78
N ALA A 287 -17.96 30.98 7.06
CA ALA A 287 -18.96 31.18 8.11
C ALA A 287 -18.70 32.43 8.96
N SER A 288 -17.89 33.40 8.48
CA SER A 288 -17.56 34.64 9.22
C SER A 288 -18.79 35.42 9.70
N ARG A 289 -19.90 35.34 8.94
CA ARG A 289 -21.18 35.99 9.24
C ARG A 289 -22.12 35.17 10.13
N LEU A 290 -21.73 33.96 10.52
CA LEU A 290 -22.52 33.08 11.38
C LEU A 290 -22.00 33.15 12.83
N SER A 291 -22.86 32.79 13.79
CA SER A 291 -22.49 32.64 15.20
C SER A 291 -21.79 31.29 15.43
N SER A 292 -21.01 31.17 16.51
CA SER A 292 -20.54 29.85 16.96
C SER A 292 -21.72 28.95 17.25
N GLY A 293 -21.65 27.67 16.87
CA GLY A 293 -22.76 26.74 17.05
C GLY A 293 -22.77 25.60 16.05
N VAL A 294 -23.83 24.80 16.12
CA VAL A 294 -24.05 23.64 15.26
C VAL A 294 -24.91 24.04 14.06
N TYR A 295 -24.46 23.64 12.88
CA TYR A 295 -25.15 23.82 11.61
C TYR A 295 -25.25 22.50 10.87
N PHE A 296 -26.20 22.41 9.94
CA PHE A 296 -26.37 21.27 9.05
C PHE A 296 -26.20 21.70 7.61
N TYR A 297 -25.58 20.87 6.78
CA TYR A 297 -25.52 21.11 5.34
C TYR A 297 -26.12 19.92 4.61
N ARG A 298 -26.89 20.23 3.56
CA ARG A 298 -27.67 19.28 2.79
C ARG A 298 -27.25 19.35 1.33
N LEU A 299 -26.88 18.20 0.80
CA LEU A 299 -26.65 17.97 -0.63
C LEU A 299 -27.89 17.31 -1.22
N THR A 300 -28.35 17.80 -2.36
CA THR A 300 -29.40 17.18 -3.16
C THR A 300 -28.91 17.02 -4.59
N ALA A 301 -29.05 15.83 -5.17
CA ALA A 301 -28.78 15.57 -6.59
C ALA A 301 -29.85 14.61 -7.14
N GLY A 302 -30.76 15.13 -7.97
CA GLY A 302 -31.95 14.38 -8.41
C GLY A 302 -32.81 13.93 -7.22
N ALA A 303 -33.09 12.62 -7.13
CA ALA A 303 -33.87 12.02 -6.04
C ALA A 303 -33.06 11.69 -4.77
N ARG A 304 -31.74 11.95 -4.76
CA ARG A 304 -30.87 11.63 -3.62
C ARG A 304 -30.60 12.86 -2.77
N THR A 305 -30.64 12.68 -1.45
CA THR A 305 -30.36 13.73 -0.47
C THR A 305 -29.48 13.18 0.64
N ALA A 306 -28.45 13.94 1.04
CA ALA A 306 -27.59 13.65 2.18
C ALA A 306 -27.46 14.89 3.07
N VAL A 307 -27.40 14.68 4.38
CA VAL A 307 -27.25 15.76 5.37
C VAL A 307 -26.09 15.41 6.29
N LYS A 308 -25.27 16.41 6.61
CA LYS A 308 -24.21 16.31 7.62
C LYS A 308 -24.20 17.52 8.54
N ARG A 309 -23.63 17.34 9.72
CA ARG A 309 -23.50 18.32 10.79
C ARG A 309 -22.10 18.95 10.74
N MET A 310 -22.00 20.24 11.00
CA MET A 310 -20.74 20.95 11.20
C MET A 310 -20.81 21.88 12.43
N SER A 311 -19.66 22.19 13.02
CA SER A 311 -19.54 23.06 14.19
C SER A 311 -18.66 24.28 13.86
N VAL A 312 -19.24 25.47 13.98
CA VAL A 312 -18.52 26.74 13.84
C VAL A 312 -18.03 27.17 15.22
N VAL A 313 -16.76 27.55 15.31
CA VAL A 313 -16.16 28.13 16.51
C VAL A 313 -15.58 29.49 16.15
N LYS A 314 -15.79 30.50 17.00
CA LYS A 314 -15.14 31.80 16.91
C LYS A 314 -14.02 31.90 17.93
#